data_AF-A0AAV0NK85-F1
#
_entry.id   AF-A0AAV0NK85-F1
#
_cell.length_a   1.000
_cell.length_b   1.000
_cell.length_c   1.000
_cell.angle_alpha   90.00
_cell.angle_beta   90.00
_cell.angle_gamma   90.00
#
_symmetry.space_group_name_H-M   'P 1'
#
loop_
_entity.id
_entity.type
_entity.pdbx_description
1 polymer ?
#
loop_
_entity_poly.entity_id
_entity_poly.type
_entity_poly.pdbx_seq_one_letter_code
_entity_poly.pdbx_strand_id
1 'polypeptide(L)'
;RHFITHVLAFFAASDGIVLENLVGRFTKEVQVAEARDFYGFQIAIENIHSEMYNLLLETYIKDSDEKIRLFRAIETVEPSKEQVKGIVSGYREGVCL
;
A
#
# COMPACT_ATOMS: atom_id res chain seq x y z
N ARG A 1 -13.12 10.88 -14.25
CA ARG A 1 -12.48 9.56 -14.43
C ARG A 1 -11.04 9.52 -13.89
N HIS A 2 -10.23 10.56 -14.09
CA HIS A 2 -8.86 10.61 -13.55
C HIS A 2 -8.75 10.60 -12.00
N PHE A 3 -9.68 11.25 -11.28
CA PHE A 3 -9.61 11.32 -9.81
C PHE A 3 -9.62 9.94 -9.13
N ILE A 4 -10.58 9.07 -9.50
CA ILE A 4 -10.70 7.71 -8.92
C ILE A 4 -9.45 6.88 -9.23
N THR A 5 -8.92 6.98 -10.44
CA THR A 5 -7.69 6.28 -10.84
C THR A 5 -6.46 6.74 -10.05
N HIS A 6 -6.33 8.04 -9.78
CA HIS A 6 -5.22 8.58 -8.97
C HIS A 6 -5.34 8.16 -7.50
N VAL A 7 -6.56 8.11 -6.96
CA VAL A 7 -6.80 7.64 -5.58
C VAL A 7 -6.47 6.16 -5.44
N LEU A 8 -6.91 5.32 -6.39
CA LEU A 8 -6.57 3.90 -6.41
C LEU A 8 -5.07 3.66 -6.55
N ALA A 9 -4.41 4.44 -7.42
CA ALA A 9 -2.96 4.40 -7.59
C ALA A 9 -2.20 4.77 -6.31
N PHE A 10 -2.69 5.79 -5.58
CA PHE A 10 -2.11 6.21 -4.31
C PHE A 10 -2.23 5.13 -3.22
N PHE A 11 -3.39 4.48 -3.10
CA PHE A 11 -3.57 3.41 -2.12
C PHE A 11 -2.74 2.18 -2.47
N ALA A 12 -2.73 1.74 -3.73
CA ALA A 12 -1.91 0.61 -4.16
C ALA A 12 -0.41 0.83 -3.89
N ALA A 13 0.10 2.06 -4.09
CA ALA A 13 1.48 2.41 -3.77
C ALA A 13 1.73 2.48 -2.25
N SER A 14 0.75 2.93 -1.47
CA SER A 14 0.86 3.07 -0.01
C SER A 14 0.97 1.70 0.66
N ASP A 15 0.17 0.72 0.23
CA ASP A 15 0.17 -0.65 0.80
C ASP A 15 1.56 -1.30 0.71
N GLY A 16 2.28 -1.08 -0.40
CA GLY A 16 3.66 -1.56 -0.56
C GLY A 16 4.65 -0.98 0.46
N ILE A 17 4.55 0.32 0.75
CA ILE A 17 5.40 1.01 1.74
C ILE A 17 5.11 0.49 3.16
N VAL A 18 3.82 0.27 3.45
CA VAL A 18 3.37 -0.27 4.74
C VAL A 18 3.91 -1.67 4.93
N LEU A 19 3.78 -2.52 3.92
CA LEU A 19 4.25 -3.90 3.94
C LEU A 19 5.78 -3.97 4.16
N GLU A 20 6.55 -3.14 3.47
CA GLU A 20 8.00 -3.06 3.62
C GLU A 20 8.39 -2.65 5.05
N ASN A 21 7.69 -1.69 5.65
CA ASN A 21 7.96 -1.28 7.02
C ASN A 21 7.55 -2.34 8.06
N LEU A 22 6.41 -3.01 7.88
CA LEU A 22 5.95 -4.05 8.80
C LEU A 22 6.89 -5.27 8.80
N VAL A 23 7.25 -5.75 7.61
CA VAL A 23 8.13 -6.92 7.42
C VAL A 23 9.60 -6.58 7.68
N GLY A 24 10.05 -5.40 7.23
CA GLY A 24 11.44 -4.98 7.31
C GLY A 24 11.87 -4.60 8.72
N ARG A 25 10.95 -3.99 9.51
CA ARG A 25 11.26 -3.39 10.81
C ARG A 25 10.39 -3.92 11.96
N PHE A 26 9.07 -3.72 11.92
CA PHE A 26 8.24 -3.97 13.12
C PHE A 26 8.19 -5.42 13.57
N THR A 27 8.12 -6.38 12.65
CA THR A 27 8.19 -7.81 12.97
C THR A 27 9.54 -8.24 13.58
N LYS A 28 10.61 -7.45 13.39
CA LYS A 28 11.94 -7.69 13.98
C LYS A 28 12.14 -6.93 15.29
N GLU A 29 11.62 -5.71 15.40
CA GLU A 29 11.75 -4.85 16.58
C GLU A 29 10.83 -5.32 17.73
N VAL A 30 9.61 -5.81 17.40
CA VAL A 30 8.63 -6.25 18.40
C VAL A 30 8.72 -7.76 18.62
N GLN A 31 9.09 -8.15 19.85
CA GLN A 31 9.27 -9.55 20.24
C GLN A 31 8.05 -10.16 20.95
N VAL A 32 7.05 -9.34 21.31
CA VAL A 32 5.80 -9.79 21.93
C VAL A 32 5.02 -10.65 20.94
N ALA A 33 4.65 -11.86 21.36
CA ALA A 33 4.03 -12.86 20.50
C ALA A 33 2.68 -12.39 19.94
N GLU A 34 1.82 -11.83 20.80
CA GLU A 34 0.51 -11.32 20.43
C GLU A 34 0.59 -10.20 19.39
N ALA A 35 1.60 -9.34 19.49
CA ALA A 35 1.85 -8.28 18.52
C ALA A 35 2.38 -8.83 17.18
N ARG A 36 3.20 -9.88 17.21
CA ARG A 36 3.68 -10.56 15.99
C ARG A 36 2.55 -11.28 15.25
N ASP A 37 1.64 -11.92 15.98
CA ASP A 37 0.46 -12.54 15.39
C ASP A 37 -0.44 -11.47 14.75
N PHE A 38 -0.65 -10.34 15.44
CA PHE A 38 -1.39 -9.20 14.89
C PHE A 38 -0.75 -8.65 13.61
N TYR A 39 0.57 -8.44 13.60
CA TYR A 39 1.29 -8.00 12.39
C TYR A 39 1.23 -9.04 11.27
N GLY A 40 1.21 -10.34 11.59
CA GLY A 40 1.00 -11.40 10.60
C GLY A 40 -0.36 -11.29 9.90
N PHE A 41 -1.43 -11.04 10.66
CA PHE A 41 -2.75 -10.77 10.08
C PHE A 41 -2.78 -9.47 9.28
N GLN A 42 -2.14 -8.41 9.77
CA GLN A 42 -2.06 -7.14 9.05
C GLN A 42 -1.36 -7.31 7.70
N ILE A 43 -0.21 -8.01 7.65
CA ILE A 43 0.48 -8.36 6.39
C ILE A 43 -0.46 -9.08 5.42
N ALA A 44 -1.24 -10.06 5.90
CA ALA A 44 -2.16 -10.80 5.05
C ALA A 44 -3.28 -9.90 4.50
N ILE A 45 -3.83 -9.01 5.31
CA ILE A 45 -4.87 -8.06 4.89
C ILE A 45 -4.33 -7.02 3.91
N GLU A 46 -3.14 -6.46 4.13
CA GLU A 46 -2.53 -5.50 3.20
C GLU A 46 -2.25 -6.12 1.82
N ASN A 47 -1.87 -7.40 1.78
CA ASN A 47 -1.74 -8.15 0.52
C ASN A 47 -3.10 -8.31 -0.20
N ILE A 48 -4.18 -8.57 0.54
CA ILE A 48 -5.54 -8.63 -0.02
C ILE A 48 -5.99 -7.26 -0.51
N HIS A 49 -5.67 -6.18 0.21
CA HIS A 49 -5.96 -4.81 -0.21
C HIS A 49 -5.26 -4.47 -1.53
N SER A 50 -3.98 -4.79 -1.65
CA SER A 50 -3.20 -4.62 -2.88
C SER A 50 -3.86 -5.32 -4.08
N GLU A 51 -4.28 -6.58 -3.89
CA GLU A 51 -4.95 -7.36 -4.95
C GLU A 51 -6.34 -6.82 -5.29
N MET A 52 -7.09 -6.35 -4.29
CA MET A 52 -8.40 -5.72 -4.48
C MET A 52 -8.27 -4.43 -5.31
N TYR A 53 -7.31 -3.56 -4.98
CA TYR A 53 -7.08 -2.34 -5.75
C TYR A 53 -6.63 -2.64 -7.18
N ASN A 54 -5.80 -3.67 -7.38
CA ASN A 54 -5.43 -4.15 -8.69
C ASN A 54 -6.67 -4.53 -9.51
N LEU A 55 -7.54 -5.39 -8.97
CA LEU A 55 -8.77 -5.82 -9.64
C LEU A 55 -9.74 -4.65 -9.96
N LEU A 56 -9.86 -3.68 -9.06
CA LEU A 56 -10.64 -2.47 -9.30
C LEU A 56 -10.06 -1.66 -10.46
N LEU A 57 -8.73 -1.47 -10.50
CA LEU A 57 -8.06 -0.80 -11.61
C LEU A 57 -8.31 -1.53 -12.94
N GLU A 58 -8.24 -2.87 -12.96
CA GLU A 58 -8.57 -3.67 -14.16
C GLU A 58 -10.02 -3.48 -14.60
N THR A 59 -10.95 -3.35 -13.65
CA THR A 59 -12.38 -3.20 -13.94
C THR A 59 -12.71 -1.82 -14.50
N TYR A 60 -12.07 -0.76 -13.97
CA TYR A 60 -12.34 0.62 -14.36
C TYR A 60 -11.58 1.09 -15.61
N ILE A 61 -10.43 0.47 -15.93
CA ILE A 61 -9.58 0.82 -17.07
C ILE A 61 -9.64 -0.29 -18.12
N LYS A 62 -10.45 -0.05 -19.16
CA LYS A 62 -10.67 -0.99 -20.26
C LYS A 62 -9.58 -0.95 -21.34
N ASP A 63 -8.83 0.15 -21.40
CA ASP A 63 -7.76 0.36 -22.38
C ASP A 63 -6.44 -0.22 -21.83
N SER A 64 -5.92 -1.24 -22.52
CA SER A 64 -4.70 -1.96 -22.15
C SER A 64 -3.45 -1.06 -22.14
N ASP A 65 -3.38 -0.05 -23.02
CA ASP A 65 -2.21 0.84 -23.10
C ASP A 65 -2.22 1.86 -21.96
N GLU A 66 -3.39 2.40 -21.63
CA GLU A 66 -3.58 3.27 -20.46
C GLU A 66 -3.34 2.50 -19.15
N LYS A 67 -3.75 1.22 -19.10
CA LYS A 67 -3.48 0.30 -18.00
C LYS A 67 -1.98 0.15 -17.75
N ILE A 68 -1.20 -0.23 -18.77
CA ILE A 68 0.25 -0.42 -18.65
C ILE A 68 0.94 0.88 -18.22
N ARG A 69 0.51 2.02 -18.76
CA ARG A 69 1.06 3.32 -18.36
C ARG A 69 0.79 3.63 -16.88
N LEU A 70 -0.40 3.31 -16.39
CA LEU A 70 -0.80 3.56 -15.01
C LEU A 70 -0.12 2.60 -14.02
N PHE A 71 0.00 1.32 -14.35
CA PHE A 71 0.76 0.37 -13.52
C PHE A 71 2.23 0.75 -13.44
N ARG A 72 2.85 1.10 -14.58
CA ARG A 72 4.21 1.64 -14.57
C ARG A 72 4.30 2.91 -13.77
N ALA A 73 3.33 3.81 -13.85
CA ALA A 73 3.33 5.01 -13.03
C ALA A 73 3.22 4.68 -11.53
N ILE A 74 2.40 3.70 -11.12
CA ILE A 74 2.32 3.26 -9.72
C ILE A 74 3.66 2.67 -9.24
N GLU A 75 4.32 1.86 -10.07
CA GLU A 75 5.62 1.24 -9.73
C GLU A 75 6.81 2.22 -9.82
N THR A 76 6.74 3.23 -10.69
CA THR A 76 7.84 4.17 -10.98
C THR A 76 7.70 5.48 -10.21
N VAL A 77 6.49 5.85 -9.79
CA VAL A 77 6.29 7.05 -8.96
C VAL A 77 6.83 6.72 -7.58
N GLU A 78 8.05 7.20 -7.34
CA GLU A 78 8.57 7.28 -5.98
C GLU A 78 7.59 8.08 -5.14
N PRO A 79 7.07 7.51 -4.04
CA PRO A 79 6.17 8.24 -3.15
C PRO A 79 6.89 9.49 -2.65
N SER A 80 6.24 10.66 -2.74
CA SER A 80 6.89 11.91 -2.34
C SER A 80 7.29 11.85 -0.86
N LYS A 81 8.39 12.52 -0.50
CA LYS A 81 8.91 12.51 0.88
C LYS A 81 7.85 12.92 1.91
N GLU A 82 6.97 13.86 1.57
CA GLU A 82 5.81 14.25 2.38
C GLU A 82 4.77 13.13 2.54
N GLN A 83 4.46 12.38 1.48
CA GLN A 83 3.55 11.23 1.55
C GLN A 83 4.13 10.10 2.40
N VAL A 84 5.40 9.75 2.19
CA VAL A 84 6.10 8.75 2.99
C VAL A 84 6.13 9.17 4.46
N LYS A 85 6.45 10.43 4.75
CA LYS A 85 6.47 10.97 6.11
C LYS A 85 5.08 10.95 6.76
N GLY A 86 4.03 11.28 6.02
CA GLY A 86 2.64 11.23 6.49
C GLY A 86 2.22 9.81 6.86
N ILE A 87 2.48 8.84 5.98
CA ILE A 87 2.19 7.42 6.21
C ILE A 87 2.96 6.92 7.45
N VAL A 88 4.28 7.13 7.50
CA VAL A 88 5.12 6.69 8.62
C VAL A 88 4.72 7.34 9.95
N SER A 89 4.27 8.60 9.93
CA SER A 89 3.76 9.29 11.12
C SER A 89 2.45 8.67 11.61
N GLY A 90 1.51 8.36 10.72
CA GLY A 90 0.24 7.71 11.07
C GLY A 90 0.46 6.35 11.74
N TYR A 91 1.40 5.55 11.22
CA TYR A 91 1.75 4.26 11.83
C TYR A 91 2.42 4.39 13.21
N ARG A 92 3.23 5.44 13.44
CA ARG A 92 3.78 5.73 14.77
C ARG A 92 2.70 6.08 15.79
N GLU A 93 1.60 6.66 15.34
CA GLU A 93 0.45 7.05 16.16
C GLU A 93 -0.57 5.92 16.33
N GLY A 94 -0.29 4.72 15.79
CA GLY A 94 -1.18 3.57 15.88
C GLY A 94 -2.39 3.64 14.95
N VAL A 95 -2.38 4.57 13.99
CA VAL A 95 -3.38 4.64 12.93
C VAL A 95 -2.99 3.60 11.88
N CYS A 96 -3.67 2.46 11.90
CA CYS A 96 -3.73 1.58 10.75
C CYS A 96 -4.54 2.34 9.68
N LEU A 97 -3.96 2.53 8.49
CA LEU A 97 -4.74 3.02 7.36
C LEU A 97 -5.77 1.96 6.93
#